data_AF-A0A4U0MPA1-F1
#
_entry.id   AF-A0A4U0MPA1-F1
#
_cell.length_a   1.000
_cell.length_b   1.000
_cell.length_c   1.000
_cell.angle_alpha   90.00
_cell.angle_beta   90.00
_cell.angle_gamma   90.00
#
_symmetry.space_group_name_H-M   'P 1'
#
loop_
_entity.id
_entity.type
_entity.pdbx_description
1 polymer ?
#
loop_
_entity_poly.entity_id
_entity_poly.type
_entity_poly.pdbx_seq_one_letter_code
_entity_poly.pdbx_strand_id
1 'polypeptide(L)'
;MLTTLKTAYTDTRASDLAWALDREPLPALAVLDLQLDDARVQLRLLGASHQVLLEEEHGSCSETVACMPGSSTPLPLGVAKRLGDWEYEFAAHVETLSRGSFAGRAQELLALVAEHPHGLAGTFPGSPHAFTAMLAQRQPGQVHWRTWHAYPQEGRLVATRTRVGVRAAVAAV
;
A
#
# COMPACT_ATOMS: atom_id res chain seq x y z
N MET A 1 12.69 5.03 3.31
CA MET A 1 12.99 5.98 2.21
C MET A 1 11.84 6.99 2.07
N LEU A 2 12.14 8.29 2.09
CA LEU A 2 11.18 9.36 1.81
C LEU A 2 11.62 10.13 0.56
N THR A 3 10.70 10.38 -0.37
CA THR A 3 10.96 11.14 -1.60
C THR A 3 9.86 12.16 -1.88
N THR A 4 10.20 13.25 -2.56
CA THR A 4 9.23 14.24 -3.06
C THR A 4 8.97 13.99 -4.54
N LEU A 5 7.71 13.78 -4.90
CA LEU A 5 7.29 13.47 -6.27
C LEU A 5 7.09 14.77 -7.07
N LYS A 6 7.52 14.79 -8.33
CA LYS A 6 7.39 15.97 -9.22
C LYS A 6 6.06 16.04 -9.97
N THR A 7 5.30 14.96 -9.95
CA THR A 7 4.01 14.85 -10.64
C THR A 7 2.91 15.44 -9.76
N ALA A 8 2.00 16.22 -10.35
CA ALA A 8 0.82 16.71 -9.64
C ALA A 8 0.00 15.53 -9.10
N TYR A 9 -0.54 15.69 -7.89
CA TYR A 9 -1.41 14.68 -7.29
C TYR A 9 -2.64 14.52 -8.20
N THR A 10 -2.66 13.42 -8.96
CA THR A 10 -3.71 13.16 -9.97
C THR A 10 -5.00 12.68 -9.31
N ASP A 11 -4.90 12.21 -8.07
CA ASP A 11 -5.99 11.77 -7.25
C ASP A 11 -6.52 12.96 -6.42
N THR A 12 -7.80 13.29 -6.54
CA THR A 12 -8.38 14.37 -5.71
C THR A 12 -9.28 13.84 -4.60
N ARG A 13 -9.63 12.54 -4.60
CA ARG A 13 -10.63 11.96 -3.70
C ARG A 13 -10.33 10.53 -3.28
N ALA A 14 -10.40 10.30 -1.98
CA ALA A 14 -10.28 8.96 -1.39
C ALA A 14 -11.28 7.94 -1.96
N SER A 15 -12.46 8.39 -2.41
CA SER A 15 -13.50 7.54 -3.00
C SER A 15 -13.13 6.91 -4.34
N ASP A 16 -12.11 7.45 -5.00
CA ASP A 16 -11.74 7.06 -6.36
C ASP A 16 -10.69 5.95 -6.38
N LEU A 17 -10.21 5.55 -5.19
CA LEU A 17 -9.34 4.40 -5.04
C LEU A 17 -10.09 3.12 -5.38
N ALA A 18 -9.48 2.34 -6.25
CA ALA A 18 -9.88 0.99 -6.57
C ALA A 18 -8.76 0.01 -6.24
N TRP A 19 -9.13 -1.25 -6.10
CA TRP A 19 -8.21 -2.34 -5.77
C TRP A 19 -8.25 -3.42 -6.88
N ALA A 20 -7.09 -3.94 -7.24
CA ALA A 20 -6.95 -5.00 -8.23
C ALA A 20 -5.77 -5.91 -7.88
N LEU A 21 -5.87 -7.18 -8.29
CA LEU A 21 -4.76 -8.12 -8.33
C LEU A 21 -4.31 -8.37 -9.77
N ASP A 22 -3.15 -9.01 -9.91
CA ASP A 22 -2.64 -9.60 -11.15
C ASP A 22 -2.42 -8.58 -12.27
N ARG A 23 -2.13 -7.33 -11.90
CA ARG A 23 -1.70 -6.31 -12.85
C ARG A 23 -0.22 -6.43 -13.13
N GLU A 24 0.16 -6.26 -14.40
CA GLU A 24 1.55 -6.05 -14.79
C GLU A 24 2.18 -4.85 -14.04
N PRO A 25 3.52 -4.83 -13.88
CA PRO A 25 4.21 -3.71 -13.27
C PRO A 25 3.86 -2.38 -13.95
N LEU A 26 3.23 -1.47 -13.20
CA LEU A 26 2.82 -0.16 -13.68
C LEU A 26 3.99 0.84 -13.61
N PRO A 27 4.05 1.86 -14.47
CA PRO A 27 5.07 2.91 -14.38
C PRO A 27 5.09 3.55 -12.98
N ALA A 28 6.23 3.42 -12.30
CA ALA A 28 6.41 3.90 -10.94
C ALA A 28 7.21 5.20 -10.93
N LEU A 29 6.83 6.13 -10.05
CA LEU A 29 7.56 7.37 -9.81
C LEU A 29 8.72 7.15 -8.83
N ALA A 30 8.61 6.15 -7.96
CA ALA A 30 9.69 5.69 -7.11
C ALA A 30 9.47 4.21 -6.77
N VAL A 31 10.57 3.50 -6.56
CA VAL A 31 10.59 2.06 -6.31
C VAL A 31 11.53 1.79 -5.15
N LEU A 32 11.14 0.87 -4.27
CA LEU A 32 12.00 0.27 -3.27
C LEU A 32 11.97 -1.25 -3.43
N ASP A 33 13.09 -1.82 -3.85
CA ASP A 33 13.31 -3.25 -3.90
C ASP A 33 13.76 -3.75 -2.52
N LEU A 34 13.12 -4.81 -2.03
CA LEU A 34 13.36 -5.41 -0.74
C LEU A 34 13.58 -6.91 -0.90
N GLN A 35 14.59 -7.43 -0.21
CA GLN A 35 14.76 -8.86 0.04
C GLN A 35 14.34 -9.13 1.48
N LEU A 36 13.24 -9.87 1.66
CA LEU A 36 12.65 -10.24 2.94
C LEU A 36 12.75 -11.76 3.10
N ASP A 37 13.88 -12.24 3.61
CA ASP A 37 14.28 -13.66 3.61
C ASP A 37 14.28 -14.25 2.18
N ASP A 38 13.46 -15.25 1.88
CA ASP A 38 13.27 -15.84 0.54
C ASP A 38 12.27 -15.07 -0.34
N ALA A 39 11.68 -13.97 0.15
CA ALA A 39 10.71 -13.17 -0.58
C ALA A 39 11.31 -11.89 -1.18
N ARG A 40 11.07 -11.68 -2.47
CA ARG A 40 11.39 -10.43 -3.16
C ARG A 40 10.14 -9.56 -3.18
N VAL A 41 10.23 -8.37 -2.59
CA VAL A 41 9.14 -7.41 -2.55
C VAL A 41 9.56 -6.12 -3.24
N GLN A 42 8.70 -5.61 -4.11
CA GLN A 42 8.88 -4.32 -4.73
C GLN A 42 7.73 -3.39 -4.33
N LEU A 43 8.06 -2.35 -3.56
CA LEU A 43 7.15 -1.27 -3.24
C LEU A 43 7.24 -0.21 -4.34
N ARG A 44 6.12 0.12 -4.98
CA ARG A 44 6.07 1.04 -6.12
C ARG A 44 5.12 2.19 -5.82
N LEU A 45 5.64 3.41 -5.80
CA LEU A 45 4.83 4.62 -5.74
C LEU A 45 4.35 4.96 -7.15
N LEU A 46 3.05 5.09 -7.32
CA LEU A 46 2.43 5.47 -8.59
C LEU A 46 2.05 6.97 -8.57
N GLY A 47 1.60 7.50 -9.71
CA GLY A 47 1.06 8.87 -9.78
C GLY A 47 -0.22 9.08 -8.96
N ALA A 48 -0.94 7.99 -8.66
CA ALA A 48 -2.14 7.97 -7.83
C ALA A 48 -2.13 6.67 -7.00
N SER A 49 -1.54 6.70 -5.80
CA SER A 49 -1.41 5.56 -4.86
C SER A 49 -0.22 4.62 -5.16
N HIS A 50 -0.40 3.30 -5.20
CA HIS A 50 0.72 2.36 -5.15
C HIS A 50 0.48 1.00 -5.83
N GLN A 51 1.58 0.28 -6.04
CA GLN A 51 1.58 -1.14 -6.39
C GLN A 51 2.62 -1.88 -5.53
N VAL A 52 2.27 -3.05 -5.04
CA VAL A 52 3.19 -3.96 -4.36
C VAL A 52 3.31 -5.24 -5.18
N LEU A 53 4.54 -5.59 -5.55
CA LEU A 53 4.85 -6.85 -6.19
C LEU A 53 5.56 -7.75 -5.19
N LEU A 54 5.11 -8.99 -5.07
CA LEU A 54 5.72 -10.04 -4.28
C LEU A 54 6.05 -11.20 -5.20
N GLU A 55 7.28 -11.68 -5.10
CA GLU A 55 7.77 -12.88 -5.76
C GLU A 55 8.47 -13.76 -4.71
N GLU A 56 8.08 -15.04 -4.65
CA GLU A 56 8.80 -16.08 -3.93
C GLU A 56 8.95 -17.29 -4.86
N GLU A 57 9.70 -18.32 -4.45
CA GLU A 57 9.88 -19.54 -5.25
C GLU A 57 8.54 -20.20 -5.63
N HIS A 58 7.55 -20.12 -4.75
CA HIS A 58 6.28 -20.85 -4.85
C HIS A 58 5.14 -20.03 -5.49
N GLY A 59 5.37 -18.76 -5.85
CA GLY A 59 4.32 -17.93 -6.41
C GLY A 59 4.66 -16.45 -6.52
N SER A 60 3.70 -15.68 -7.02
CA SER A 60 3.78 -14.23 -7.06
C SER A 60 2.43 -13.59 -6.76
N CYS A 61 2.46 -12.34 -6.32
CA CYS A 61 1.28 -11.52 -6.07
C CYS A 61 1.57 -10.09 -6.52
N SER A 62 0.68 -9.54 -7.35
CA SER A 62 0.69 -8.12 -7.71
C SER A 62 -0.56 -7.47 -7.14
N GLU A 63 -0.41 -6.65 -6.11
CA GLU A 63 -1.50 -5.83 -5.58
C GLU A 63 -1.37 -4.40 -6.10
N THR A 64 -2.47 -3.87 -6.64
CA THR A 64 -2.57 -2.47 -7.03
C THR A 64 -3.74 -1.83 -6.31
N VAL A 65 -3.46 -0.74 -5.60
CA VAL A 65 -4.48 0.21 -5.15
C VAL A 65 -4.17 1.52 -5.84
N ALA A 66 -5.11 2.01 -6.65
CA ALA A 66 -4.94 3.23 -7.44
C ALA A 66 -6.27 3.73 -7.98
N CYS A 67 -6.30 5.01 -8.36
CA CYS A 67 -7.35 5.52 -9.24
C CYS A 67 -7.16 4.92 -10.64
N MET A 68 -7.96 3.90 -10.94
CA MET A 68 -7.87 3.17 -12.20
C MET A 68 -9.01 3.57 -13.14
N PRO A 69 -8.72 4.12 -14.33
CA PRO A 69 -9.75 4.43 -15.32
C PRO A 69 -10.58 3.18 -15.66
N GLY A 70 -11.91 3.30 -15.62
CA GLY A 70 -12.83 2.20 -15.92
C GLY A 70 -13.02 1.17 -14.80
N SER A 71 -12.40 1.35 -13.63
CA SER A 71 -12.72 0.52 -12.47
C SER A 71 -14.04 0.96 -11.85
N SER A 72 -15.05 0.09 -11.90
CA SER A 72 -16.36 0.32 -11.26
C SER A 72 -16.42 -0.18 -9.83
N THR A 73 -15.39 -0.87 -9.35
CA THR A 73 -15.37 -1.48 -8.03
C THR A 73 -14.67 -0.55 -7.04
N PRO A 74 -15.38 -0.01 -6.04
CA PRO A 74 -14.76 0.81 -5.01
C PRO A 74 -13.78 -0.02 -4.19
N LEU A 75 -12.87 0.65 -3.48
CA LEU A 75 -11.97 0.03 -2.51
C LEU A 75 -12.77 -0.87 -1.54
N PRO A 76 -12.55 -2.20 -1.54
CA PRO A 76 -13.30 -3.11 -0.68
C PRO A 76 -12.88 -2.93 0.78
N LEU A 77 -13.81 -3.08 1.73
CA LEU A 77 -13.46 -3.08 3.16
C LEU A 77 -12.56 -4.26 3.53
N GLY A 78 -12.74 -5.39 2.86
CA GLY A 78 -11.85 -6.53 2.95
C GLY A 78 -12.09 -7.56 1.86
N VAL A 79 -11.05 -8.33 1.56
CA VAL A 79 -11.05 -9.40 0.58
C VAL A 79 -10.20 -10.54 1.11
N ALA A 80 -10.67 -11.77 0.93
CA ALA A 80 -9.87 -12.98 1.09
C ALA A 80 -9.90 -13.76 -0.22
N LYS A 81 -8.74 -14.14 -0.75
CA LYS A 81 -8.58 -14.89 -2.00
C LYS A 81 -7.50 -15.95 -1.85
N ARG A 82 -7.57 -16.96 -2.72
CA ARG A 82 -6.50 -17.95 -2.89
C ARG A 82 -5.73 -17.64 -4.17
N LEU A 83 -4.42 -17.53 -4.07
CA LEU A 83 -3.50 -17.30 -5.19
C LEU A 83 -2.58 -18.51 -5.31
N GLY A 84 -2.97 -19.49 -6.14
CA GLY A 84 -2.31 -20.80 -6.15
C GLY A 84 -2.43 -21.50 -4.79
N ASP A 85 -1.29 -21.68 -4.12
CA ASP A 85 -1.16 -22.27 -2.78
C ASP A 85 -1.15 -21.23 -1.64
N TRP A 86 -1.25 -19.94 -1.98
CA TRP A 86 -1.24 -18.85 -1.01
C TRP A 86 -2.63 -18.41 -0.60
N GLU A 87 -2.74 -17.99 0.66
CA GLU A 87 -3.84 -17.18 1.15
C GLU A 87 -3.46 -15.71 1.05
N TYR A 88 -4.35 -14.94 0.43
CA TYR A 88 -4.27 -13.50 0.30
C TYR A 88 -5.40 -12.88 1.10
N GLU A 89 -5.06 -11.96 2.01
CA GLU A 89 -6.01 -11.16 2.78
C GLU A 89 -5.72 -9.68 2.62
N PHE A 90 -6.75 -8.91 2.29
CA PHE A 90 -6.72 -7.46 2.20
C PHE A 90 -7.78 -6.85 3.12
N ALA A 91 -7.46 -5.72 3.74
CA ALA A 91 -8.45 -4.89 4.40
C ALA A 91 -8.13 -3.41 4.24
N ALA A 92 -9.17 -2.59 4.08
CA ALA A 92 -9.08 -1.15 4.00
C ALA A 92 -9.90 -0.47 5.10
N HIS A 93 -9.41 0.68 5.55
CA HIS A 93 -10.08 1.54 6.52
C HIS A 93 -9.88 3.01 6.15
N VAL A 94 -10.92 3.83 6.32
CA VAL A 94 -10.87 5.27 6.07
C VAL A 94 -11.07 6.02 7.37
N GLU A 95 -10.05 6.76 7.80
CA GLU A 95 -10.13 7.69 8.92
C GLU A 95 -10.57 9.07 8.39
N THR A 96 -11.55 9.70 9.04
CA THR A 96 -11.91 11.10 8.81
C THR A 96 -11.51 11.92 10.03
N LEU A 97 -10.62 12.89 9.83
CA LEU A 97 -9.94 13.61 10.90
C LEU A 97 -10.20 15.12 10.80
N SER A 98 -10.18 15.79 11.95
CA SER A 98 -10.12 17.26 11.98
C SER A 98 -8.82 17.75 11.34
N ARG A 99 -8.76 19.01 10.88
CA ARG A 99 -7.56 19.58 10.25
C ARG A 99 -6.30 19.46 11.12
N GLY A 100 -6.42 19.75 12.42
CA GLY A 100 -5.30 19.67 13.37
C GLY A 100 -4.85 18.22 13.60
N SER A 101 -5.81 17.32 13.84
CA SER A 101 -5.54 15.88 14.03
C SER A 101 -4.93 15.26 12.77
N PHE A 102 -5.39 15.67 11.58
CA PHE A 102 -4.89 15.18 10.31
C PHE A 102 -3.41 15.51 10.10
N ALA A 103 -3.01 16.76 10.33
CA ALA A 103 -1.62 17.18 10.13
C ALA A 103 -0.66 16.40 11.06
N GLY A 104 -1.01 16.26 12.33
CA GLY A 104 -0.24 15.45 13.28
C GLY A 104 -0.16 13.99 12.87
N ARG A 105 -1.30 13.37 12.54
CA ARG A 105 -1.37 11.99 12.10
C ARG A 105 -0.56 11.73 10.82
N ALA A 106 -0.60 12.66 9.87
CA ALA A 106 0.16 12.59 8.64
C ALA A 106 1.68 12.64 8.89
N GLN A 107 2.14 13.52 9.78
CA GLN A 107 3.54 13.64 10.15
C GLN A 107 4.05 12.37 10.85
N GLU A 108 3.29 11.83 11.80
CA GLU A 108 3.62 10.58 12.50
C GLU A 108 3.83 9.42 11.53
N LEU A 109 2.92 9.25 10.57
CA LEU A 109 2.99 8.17 9.60
C LEU A 109 4.16 8.34 8.62
N LEU A 110 4.39 9.57 8.16
CA LEU A 110 5.54 9.88 7.31
C LEU A 110 6.85 9.61 8.04
N ALA A 111 7.00 10.02 9.30
CA ALA A 111 8.18 9.75 10.10
C ALA A 111 8.40 8.23 10.27
N LEU A 112 7.35 7.52 10.70
CA LEU A 112 7.39 6.06 10.88
C LEU A 112 7.87 5.33 9.63
N VAL A 113 7.37 5.70 8.45
CA VAL A 113 7.74 5.04 7.19
C VAL A 113 9.09 5.52 6.67
N ALA A 114 9.42 6.79 6.82
CA ALA A 114 10.69 7.35 6.37
C ALA A 114 11.88 6.73 7.09
N GLU A 115 11.74 6.49 8.40
CA GLU A 115 12.78 5.95 9.29
C GLU A 115 12.87 4.42 9.26
N HIS A 116 11.90 3.72 8.65
CA HIS A 116 11.93 2.27 8.57
C HIS A 116 12.71 1.76 7.35
N PRO A 117 13.60 0.75 7.49
CA PRO A 117 14.42 0.24 6.39
C PRO A 117 13.58 -0.34 5.24
N HIS A 118 12.42 -0.91 5.56
CA HIS A 118 11.47 -1.48 4.59
C HIS A 118 10.30 -0.55 4.24
N GLY A 119 10.47 0.75 4.46
CA GLY A 119 9.44 1.77 4.27
C GLY A 119 9.69 2.62 3.02
N LEU A 120 8.63 2.90 2.27
CA LEU A 120 8.62 3.79 1.11
C LEU A 120 7.52 4.83 1.25
N ALA A 121 7.88 6.12 1.26
CA ALA A 121 6.93 7.22 1.27
C ALA A 121 7.22 8.26 0.18
N GLY A 122 6.16 8.79 -0.42
CA GLY A 122 6.19 9.83 -1.43
C GLY A 122 5.22 10.95 -1.07
N THR A 123 5.70 12.19 -0.99
CA THR A 123 4.85 13.38 -0.86
C THR A 123 4.56 13.98 -2.23
N PHE A 124 3.35 14.53 -2.40
CA PHE A 124 2.91 15.14 -3.64
C PHE A 124 2.90 16.68 -3.55
N PRO A 125 3.07 17.40 -4.67
CA PRO A 125 3.00 18.86 -4.69
C PRO A 125 1.65 19.39 -4.18
N GLY A 126 1.66 20.59 -3.59
CA GLY A 126 0.46 21.29 -3.12
C GLY A 126 0.17 21.14 -1.62
N SER A 127 0.64 20.07 -0.97
CA SER A 127 0.57 19.93 0.49
C SER A 127 1.65 18.98 1.01
N PRO A 128 2.38 19.31 2.09
CA PRO A 128 3.33 18.39 2.72
C PRO A 128 2.65 17.17 3.35
N HIS A 129 1.32 17.22 3.55
CA HIS A 129 0.54 16.12 4.09
C HIS A 129 -0.21 15.31 3.01
N ALA A 130 -0.06 15.67 1.73
CA ALA A 130 -0.54 14.82 0.63
C ALA A 130 0.54 13.78 0.34
N PHE A 131 0.30 12.53 0.70
CA PHE A 131 1.30 11.48 0.57
C PHE A 131 0.72 10.11 0.28
N THR A 132 1.56 9.23 -0.25
CA THR A 132 1.38 7.78 -0.23
C THR A 132 2.57 7.17 0.51
N ALA A 133 2.30 6.27 1.45
CA ALA A 133 3.33 5.60 2.23
C ALA A 133 3.04 4.10 2.34
N MET A 134 4.09 3.30 2.37
CA MET A 134 4.04 1.85 2.40
C MET A 134 5.11 1.29 3.32
N LEU A 135 4.79 0.19 3.98
CA LEU A 135 5.71 -0.53 4.84
C LEU A 135 5.52 -2.03 4.61
N ALA A 136 6.60 -2.75 4.28
CA ALA A 136 6.58 -4.20 4.17
C ALA A 136 7.36 -4.87 5.30
N GLN A 137 6.90 -6.04 5.72
CA GLN A 137 7.50 -6.84 6.78
C GLN A 137 7.34 -8.33 6.49
N ARG A 138 8.31 -9.11 6.95
CA ARG A 138 8.24 -10.57 6.97
C ARG A 138 7.73 -11.05 8.31
N GLN A 139 6.82 -12.02 8.29
CA GLN A 139 6.48 -12.88 9.41
C GLN A 139 6.73 -14.35 8.99
N PRO A 140 6.85 -15.29 9.96
CA PRO A 140 7.02 -16.70 9.62
C PRO A 140 5.94 -17.19 8.65
N GLY A 141 6.35 -17.60 7.45
CA GLY A 141 5.47 -18.10 6.39
C GLY A 141 4.59 -17.05 5.69
N GLN A 142 4.72 -15.75 6.00
CA GLN A 142 3.87 -14.70 5.43
C GLN A 142 4.63 -13.38 5.19
N VAL A 143 4.30 -12.72 4.10
CA VAL A 143 4.69 -11.33 3.82
C VAL A 143 3.48 -10.43 4.08
N HIS A 144 3.73 -9.32 4.76
CA HIS A 144 2.71 -8.34 5.10
C HIS A 144 3.13 -6.98 4.61
N TRP A 145 2.16 -6.18 4.18
CA TRP A 145 2.39 -4.76 4.01
C TRP A 145 1.22 -3.93 4.52
N ARG A 146 1.53 -2.68 4.85
CA ARG A 146 0.57 -1.66 5.24
C ARG A 146 0.80 -0.44 4.38
N THR A 147 -0.28 0.22 4.00
CA THR A 147 -0.20 1.42 3.17
C THR A 147 -1.10 2.52 3.72
N TRP A 148 -0.76 3.77 3.39
CA TRP A 148 -1.50 4.96 3.79
C TRP A 148 -1.56 5.95 2.65
N HIS A 149 -2.75 6.51 2.41
CA HIS A 149 -3.03 7.56 1.44
C HIS A 149 -3.66 8.73 2.15
N ALA A 150 -3.03 9.89 2.07
CA ALA A 150 -3.47 11.08 2.77
C ALA A 150 -4.08 12.08 1.81
N TYR A 151 -5.30 12.50 2.11
CA TYR A 151 -6.11 13.47 1.36
C TYR A 151 -6.38 14.70 2.24
N PRO A 152 -5.43 15.66 2.33
CA PRO A 152 -5.55 16.83 3.21
C PRO A 152 -6.78 17.68 2.93
N GLN A 153 -7.19 17.77 1.66
CA GLN A 153 -8.38 18.52 1.24
C GLN A 153 -9.69 17.93 1.76
N GLU A 154 -9.72 16.62 2.03
CA GLU A 154 -10.88 15.93 2.60
C GLU A 154 -10.74 15.64 4.11
N GLY A 155 -9.54 15.85 4.67
CA GLY A 155 -9.21 15.40 6.02
C GLY A 155 -9.28 13.87 6.16
N ARG A 156 -9.01 13.13 5.07
CA ARG A 156 -9.16 11.66 5.01
C ARG A 156 -7.83 10.95 4.88
N LEU A 157 -7.69 9.87 5.63
CA LEU A 157 -6.57 8.95 5.54
C LEU A 157 -7.10 7.55 5.23
N VAL A 158 -6.69 6.98 4.10
CA VAL A 158 -7.02 5.61 3.72
C VAL A 158 -5.87 4.70 4.10
N ALA A 159 -6.09 3.81 5.05
CA ALA A 159 -5.13 2.80 5.48
C ALA A 159 -5.51 1.44 4.90
N THR A 160 -4.55 0.73 4.31
CA THR A 160 -4.73 -0.69 3.93
C THR A 160 -3.76 -1.58 4.66
N ARG A 161 -4.12 -2.85 4.80
CA ARG A 161 -3.22 -3.93 5.19
C ARG A 161 -3.43 -5.12 4.28
N THR A 162 -2.34 -5.77 3.96
CA THR A 162 -2.36 -7.02 3.20
C THR A 162 -1.47 -8.06 3.87
N ARG A 163 -1.89 -9.31 3.75
CA ARG A 163 -1.12 -10.49 4.14
C ARG A 163 -1.15 -11.48 2.99
N VAL A 164 0.02 -12.03 2.65
CA VAL A 164 0.16 -13.07 1.65
C VAL A 164 1.10 -14.12 2.19
N GLY A 165 0.71 -15.39 2.09
CA GLY A 165 1.62 -16.48 2.42
C GLY A 165 0.95 -17.83 2.34
N VAL A 166 1.74 -18.87 2.55
CA VAL A 166 1.24 -20.23 2.67
C VAL A 166 0.38 -20.34 3.92
N ARG A 167 -0.74 -21.07 3.82
CA ARG A 167 -1.56 -21.33 4.99
C ARG A 167 -0.71 -22.03 6.03
N ALA A 168 -0.62 -21.46 7.24
CA ALA A 168 -0.02 -22.17 8.36
C ALA A 168 -0.80 -23.48 8.50
N ALA A 169 -0.12 -24.63 8.40
CA ALA A 169 -0.73 -25.88 8.78
C ALA A 169 -1.21 -25.70 10.23
N VAL A 170 -2.52 -25.73 10.45
CA VAL A 170 -3.06 -25.77 11.80
C VAL A 170 -2.46 -27.02 12.42
N ALA A 171 -1.55 -26.86 13.37
CA ALA A 171 -0.99 -27.99 14.09
C ALA A 171 -2.18 -28.75 14.69
N ALA A 172 -2.39 -29.98 14.22
CA ALA A 172 -3.37 -30.85 14.83
C ALA A 172 -2.94 -31.08 16.29
N VAL A 173 -3.81 -30.68 17.21
CA VAL A 173 -3.65 -30.92 18.66
C VAL A 173 -3.92 -32.38 18.96
#